data_AF-A0A4U9HRJ2-F1
#
_entry.id   AF-A0A4U9HRJ2-F1
#
_cell.length_a   1.000
_cell.length_b   1.000
_cell.length_c   1.000
_cell.angle_alpha   90.00
_cell.angle_beta   90.00
_cell.angle_gamma   90.00
#
_symmetry.space_group_name_H-M   'P 1'
#
loop_
_entity.id
_entity.type
_entity.pdbx_description
1 polymer ?
#
loop_
_entity_poly.entity_id
_entity_poly.type
_entity_poly.pdbx_seq_one_letter_code
_entity_poly.pdbx_strand_id
1 'polypeptide(L)'
;MASQVYHVKSEFLNWIDTVIASLNFRDSEFDEFIETVTFYVVNRLRHHREEQQVTDDIPQWLRTTVEMMHDKLRFGENALENMVALSGKSQEYLTRATQRYYQKTPVQIINEIRINFARKQLEITNYSVTDIALRIRL
;
A
#
# COMPACT_ATOMS: atom_id res chain seq x y z
N MET A 1 -25.30 -9.88 7.63
CA MET A 1 -23.97 -9.29 7.94
C MET A 1 -23.25 -10.27 8.85
N ALA A 2 -22.38 -11.10 8.28
CA ALA A 2 -21.69 -12.15 9.01
C ALA A 2 -20.56 -11.53 9.84
N SER A 3 -20.74 -11.49 11.16
CA SER A 3 -19.64 -11.27 12.09
C SER A 3 -18.72 -12.49 11.98
N GLN A 4 -17.59 -12.36 11.31
CA GLN A 4 -16.51 -13.34 11.42
C GLN A 4 -16.03 -13.29 12.87
N VAL A 5 -16.52 -14.22 13.69
CA VAL A 5 -16.03 -14.45 15.04
C VAL A 5 -14.60 -14.92 14.86
N TYR A 6 -13.64 -14.05 15.13
CA TYR A 6 -12.23 -14.41 15.16
C TYR A 6 -12.06 -15.50 16.24
N HIS A 7 -11.97 -16.75 15.80
CA HIS A 7 -11.75 -17.87 16.71
C HIS A 7 -10.33 -17.75 17.26
N VAL A 8 -10.22 -17.27 18.51
CA VAL A 8 -8.99 -17.32 19.27
C VAL A 8 -8.60 -18.80 19.43
N LYS A 9 -7.38 -19.16 19.02
CA LYS A 9 -6.90 -20.54 19.07
C LYS A 9 -6.91 -21.06 20.52
N SER A 10 -7.42 -22.26 20.73
CA SER A 10 -7.48 -22.91 22.06
C SER A 10 -6.10 -23.06 22.72
N GLU A 11 -5.05 -23.27 21.93
CA GLU A 11 -3.65 -23.30 22.40
C GLU A 11 -3.22 -22.00 23.08
N PHE A 12 -3.68 -20.86 22.56
CA PHE A 12 -3.38 -19.55 23.12
C PHE A 12 -4.13 -19.30 24.43
N LEU A 13 -5.39 -19.72 24.52
CA LEU A 13 -6.18 -19.62 25.75
C LEU A 13 -5.58 -20.47 26.87
N ASN A 14 -5.19 -21.72 26.57
CA ASN A 14 -4.53 -22.60 27.53
C ASN A 14 -3.18 -22.04 28.01
N TRP A 15 -2.43 -21.36 27.15
CA TRP A 15 -1.20 -20.68 27.54
C TRP A 15 -1.48 -19.53 28.51
N ILE A 16 -2.49 -18.69 28.24
CA ILE A 16 -2.92 -17.62 29.15
C ILE A 16 -3.30 -18.19 30.52
N ASP A 17 -4.10 -19.25 30.56
CA ASP A 17 -4.53 -19.88 31.81
C ASP A 17 -3.35 -20.42 32.61
N THR A 18 -2.36 -21.00 31.93
CA THR A 18 -1.12 -21.50 32.56
C THR A 18 -0.29 -20.37 33.13
N VAL A 19 -0.16 -19.25 32.40
CA VAL A 19 0.59 -18.07 32.85
C VAL A 19 -0.09 -17.44 34.07
N ILE A 20 -1.41 -17.25 34.03
CA ILE A 20 -2.19 -16.72 35.16
C ILE A 20 -2.03 -17.60 36.40
N ALA A 21 -2.15 -18.92 36.24
CA ALA A 21 -2.00 -19.87 37.35
C ALA A 21 -0.58 -19.90 37.92
N SER A 22 0.44 -19.64 37.11
CA SER A 22 1.86 -19.68 37.53
C SER A 22 2.32 -18.47 38.34
N LEU A 23 1.63 -17.33 38.25
CA LEU A 23 2.08 -16.06 38.80
C LEU A 23 1.60 -15.78 40.24
N ASN A 24 0.74 -16.65 40.79
CA ASN A 24 0.24 -16.60 42.17
C ASN A 24 -0.04 -15.18 42.69
N PHE A 25 -0.77 -14.41 41.88
CA PHE A 25 -1.05 -13.00 42.13
C PHE A 25 -1.80 -12.81 43.45
N ARG A 26 -1.43 -11.78 44.20
CA ARG A 26 -2.34 -11.22 45.22
C ARG A 26 -3.42 -10.43 44.48
N ASP A 27 -4.66 -10.42 44.97
CA ASP A 27 -5.81 -9.84 44.25
C ASP A 27 -5.57 -8.42 43.69
N SER A 28 -4.77 -7.59 44.39
CA SER A 28 -4.42 -6.23 43.94
C SER A 28 -3.38 -6.16 42.81
N GLU A 29 -2.49 -7.14 42.69
CA GLU A 29 -1.43 -7.20 41.66
C GLU A 29 -1.98 -7.78 40.34
N PHE A 30 -3.07 -8.55 40.42
CA PHE A 30 -3.73 -9.11 39.26
C PHE A 30 -4.42 -8.02 38.42
N ASP A 31 -5.10 -7.07 39.07
CA ASP A 31 -5.79 -5.98 38.37
C ASP A 31 -4.80 -5.09 37.59
N GLU A 32 -3.64 -4.75 38.20
CA GLU A 32 -2.58 -3.96 37.55
C GLU A 32 -1.96 -4.71 36.38
N PHE A 33 -1.76 -6.03 36.51
CA PHE A 33 -1.28 -6.88 35.44
C PHE A 33 -2.27 -6.94 34.27
N ILE A 34 -3.57 -7.14 34.56
CA ILE A 34 -4.63 -7.18 33.55
C ILE A 34 -4.75 -5.84 32.85
N GLU A 35 -4.68 -4.71 33.56
CA GLU A 35 -4.69 -3.38 32.96
C GLU A 35 -3.50 -3.19 32.02
N THR A 36 -2.30 -3.60 32.45
CA THR A 36 -1.08 -3.52 31.64
C THR A 36 -1.18 -4.39 30.38
N VAL A 37 -1.56 -5.65 30.51
CA VAL A 37 -1.71 -6.57 29.36
C VAL A 37 -2.80 -6.06 28.42
N THR A 38 -3.93 -5.60 28.96
CA THR A 38 -5.02 -5.02 28.15
C THR A 38 -4.54 -3.81 27.40
N PHE A 39 -3.81 -2.89 28.04
CA PHE A 39 -3.23 -1.72 27.38
C PHE A 39 -2.30 -2.13 26.24
N TYR A 40 -1.35 -3.04 26.47
CA TYR A 40 -0.42 -3.48 25.44
C TYR A 40 -1.12 -4.22 24.29
N VAL A 41 -2.07 -5.10 24.59
CA VAL A 41 -2.84 -5.83 23.57
C VAL A 41 -3.71 -4.89 22.76
N VAL A 42 -4.46 -3.98 23.40
CA VAL A 42 -5.29 -2.98 22.71
C VAL A 42 -4.43 -2.05 21.88
N ASN A 43 -3.31 -1.57 22.42
CA ASN A 43 -2.39 -0.71 21.70
C ASN A 43 -1.77 -1.42 20.49
N ARG A 44 -1.38 -2.70 20.66
CA ARG A 44 -0.85 -3.54 19.58
C ARG A 44 -1.89 -3.83 18.52
N LEU A 45 -3.13 -4.17 18.90
CA LEU A 45 -4.24 -4.41 17.97
C LEU A 45 -4.63 -3.14 17.22
N ARG A 46 -4.62 -1.97 17.89
CA ARG A 46 -4.88 -0.68 17.25
C ARG A 46 -3.83 -0.34 16.20
N HIS A 47 -2.54 -0.47 16.55
CA HIS A 47 -1.46 -0.27 15.59
C HIS A 47 -1.50 -1.28 14.46
N HIS A 48 -1.76 -2.55 14.75
CA HIS A 48 -1.90 -3.58 13.72
C HIS A 48 -3.10 -3.32 12.81
N ARG A 49 -4.22 -2.78 13.33
CA ARG A 49 -5.38 -2.38 12.52
C ARG A 49 -5.09 -1.13 11.69
N GLU A 50 -4.33 -0.18 12.20
CA GLU A 50 -3.85 0.99 11.46
C GLU A 50 -2.88 0.58 10.34
N GLU A 51 -2.00 -0.40 10.59
CA GLU A 51 -1.06 -0.99 9.62
C GLU A 51 -1.79 -1.88 8.59
N GLN A 52 -2.75 -2.70 8.99
CA GLN A 52 -3.54 -3.58 8.11
C GLN A 52 -4.61 -2.83 7.29
N GLN A 53 -5.09 -1.67 7.75
CA GLN A 53 -5.92 -0.78 6.91
C GLN A 53 -5.14 -0.17 5.72
N VAL A 54 -3.81 -0.37 5.65
CA VAL A 54 -3.01 0.06 4.50
C VAL A 54 -2.94 -1.04 3.43
N THR A 55 -3.32 -2.29 3.72
CA THR A 55 -2.92 -3.44 2.89
C THR A 55 -3.99 -4.18 2.09
N ASP A 56 -5.28 -3.81 2.04
CA ASP A 56 -6.24 -4.71 1.34
C ASP A 56 -7.21 -4.13 0.31
N ASP A 57 -7.10 -2.86 -0.08
CA ASP A 57 -7.50 -2.50 -1.45
C ASP A 57 -6.98 -1.11 -1.84
N ILE A 58 -6.17 -1.06 -2.90
CA ILE A 58 -5.84 0.21 -3.54
C ILE A 58 -7.16 0.86 -3.95
N PRO A 59 -7.45 2.11 -3.54
CA PRO A 59 -8.72 2.74 -3.86
C PRO A 59 -8.98 2.71 -5.36
N GLN A 60 -10.19 2.34 -5.76
CA GLN A 60 -10.52 2.14 -7.18
C GLN A 60 -10.20 3.38 -8.03
N TRP A 61 -10.41 4.59 -7.49
CA TRP A 61 -10.05 5.83 -8.18
C TRP A 61 -8.55 5.91 -8.49
N LEU A 62 -7.70 5.45 -7.56
CA LEU A 62 -6.24 5.50 -7.71
C LEU A 62 -5.76 4.43 -8.70
N ARG A 63 -6.33 3.22 -8.61
CA ARG A 63 -6.09 2.14 -9.58
C ARG A 63 -6.46 2.58 -11.00
N THR A 64 -7.66 3.14 -11.17
CA THR A 64 -8.16 3.65 -12.46
C THR A 64 -7.30 4.80 -12.96
N THR A 65 -6.84 5.71 -12.09
CA THR A 65 -5.94 6.81 -12.46
C THR A 65 -4.63 6.26 -13.05
N VAL A 66 -4.00 5.30 -12.38
CA VAL A 66 -2.73 4.71 -12.83
C VAL A 66 -2.92 3.91 -14.13
N GLU A 67 -4.00 3.15 -14.27
CA GLU A 67 -4.35 2.46 -15.52
C GLU A 67 -4.53 3.45 -16.67
N MET A 68 -5.30 4.52 -16.45
CA MET A 68 -5.53 5.57 -17.43
C MET A 68 -4.24 6.28 -17.84
N MET A 69 -3.24 6.38 -16.96
CA MET A 69 -1.93 6.95 -17.27
C MET A 69 -1.08 6.10 -18.22
N HIS A 70 -1.45 4.86 -18.53
CA HIS A 70 -0.72 4.04 -19.51
C HIS A 70 -0.99 4.44 -20.97
N ASP A 71 -1.89 5.39 -21.22
CA ASP A 71 -2.12 5.98 -22.55
C ASP A 71 -0.96 6.92 -22.95
N LYS A 72 -0.46 6.77 -24.17
CA LYS A 72 0.66 7.53 -24.74
C LYS A 72 0.45 9.05 -24.70
N LEU A 73 -0.80 9.51 -24.81
CA LEU A 73 -1.12 10.94 -24.74
C LEU A 73 -1.05 11.48 -23.31
N ARG A 74 -1.07 10.63 -22.28
CA ARG A 74 -1.23 11.03 -20.88
C ARG A 74 0.08 11.01 -20.09
N PHE A 75 0.99 10.08 -20.39
CA PHE A 75 2.33 10.05 -19.78
C PHE A 75 3.41 10.86 -20.53
N GLY A 76 3.05 11.48 -21.65
CA GLY A 76 3.92 12.32 -22.50
C GLY A 76 4.18 13.70 -21.89
N GLU A 77 3.68 14.75 -22.53
CA GLU A 77 3.75 16.13 -22.01
C GLU A 77 2.75 16.34 -20.86
N ASN A 78 3.09 17.23 -19.93
CA ASN A 78 2.24 17.58 -18.77
C ASN A 78 1.74 16.38 -17.96
N ALA A 79 2.52 15.30 -17.92
CA ALA A 79 2.10 14.01 -17.35
C ALA A 79 1.65 14.08 -15.88
N LEU A 80 2.29 14.93 -15.07
CA LEU A 80 1.87 15.13 -13.68
C LEU A 80 0.53 15.85 -13.60
N GLU A 81 0.32 16.90 -14.38
CA GLU A 81 -0.93 17.66 -14.45
C GLU A 81 -2.07 16.77 -14.96
N ASN A 82 -1.80 15.94 -15.97
CA ASN A 82 -2.74 14.94 -16.47
C ASN A 82 -3.12 13.94 -15.38
N MET A 83 -2.15 13.42 -14.62
CA MET A 83 -2.42 12.47 -13.54
C MET A 83 -3.26 13.10 -12.42
N VAL A 84 -3.00 14.37 -12.09
CA VAL A 84 -3.81 15.15 -11.14
C VAL A 84 -5.23 15.32 -11.67
N ALA A 85 -5.41 15.75 -12.92
CA ALA A 85 -6.70 15.92 -13.56
C ALA A 85 -7.52 14.61 -13.62
N LEU A 86 -6.89 13.50 -13.99
CA LEU A 86 -7.51 12.17 -14.04
C LEU A 86 -7.96 11.67 -12.67
N SER A 87 -7.18 11.98 -11.62
CA SER A 87 -7.51 11.57 -10.26
C SER A 87 -8.70 12.34 -9.67
N GLY A 88 -8.94 13.56 -10.16
CA GLY A 88 -9.88 14.51 -9.56
C GLY A 88 -9.51 14.91 -8.13
N LYS A 89 -8.23 14.80 -7.76
CA LYS A 89 -7.69 15.13 -6.43
C LYS A 89 -6.65 16.25 -6.53
N SER A 90 -6.31 16.87 -5.40
CA SER A 90 -5.15 17.77 -5.35
C SER A 90 -3.85 16.97 -5.53
N GLN A 91 -2.79 17.65 -5.98
CA GLN A 91 -1.47 17.05 -6.15
C GLN A 91 -0.90 16.50 -4.83
N GLU A 92 -1.11 17.21 -3.71
CA GLU A 92 -0.66 16.79 -2.39
C GLU A 92 -1.37 15.51 -1.95
N TYR A 93 -2.69 15.44 -2.15
CA TYR A 93 -3.47 14.26 -1.81
C TYR A 93 -3.08 13.06 -2.67
N LEU A 94 -2.93 13.26 -3.98
CA LEU A 94 -2.45 12.24 -4.91
C LEU A 94 -1.08 11.71 -4.48
N THR A 95 -0.15 12.61 -4.13
CA THR A 95 1.20 12.23 -3.67
C THR A 95 1.17 11.39 -2.41
N ARG A 96 0.35 11.77 -1.42
CA ARG A 96 0.18 10.98 -0.19
C ARG A 96 -0.42 9.61 -0.48
N ALA A 97 -1.41 9.55 -1.37
CA ALA A 97 -2.06 8.30 -1.73
C ALA A 97 -1.13 7.36 -2.52
N THR A 98 -0.37 7.86 -3.50
CA THR A 98 0.59 7.03 -4.24
C THR A 98 1.72 6.54 -3.33
N GLN A 99 2.20 7.38 -2.42
CA GLN A 99 3.20 6.95 -1.43
C GLN A 99 2.65 5.88 -0.49
N ARG A 100 1.40 6.03 -0.02
CA ARG A 100 0.76 5.06 0.87
C ARG A 100 0.52 3.70 0.21
N TYR A 101 -0.01 3.68 -1.02
CA TYR A 101 -0.48 2.44 -1.65
C TYR A 101 0.52 1.82 -2.64
N TYR A 102 1.31 2.63 -3.34
CA TYR A 102 2.31 2.16 -4.31
C TYR A 102 3.76 2.32 -3.83
N GLN A 103 3.97 2.91 -2.64
CA GLN A 103 5.30 3.23 -2.09
C GLN A 103 6.14 4.08 -3.07
N LYS A 104 5.46 4.92 -3.88
CA LYS A 104 6.05 5.70 -4.97
C LYS A 104 5.42 7.09 -5.07
N THR A 105 6.18 8.06 -5.54
CA THR A 105 5.64 9.36 -5.93
C THR A 105 4.92 9.26 -7.29
N PRO A 106 4.00 10.18 -7.60
CA PRO A 106 3.33 10.19 -8.92
C PRO A 106 4.34 10.24 -10.08
N VAL A 107 5.41 11.01 -9.91
CA VAL A 107 6.50 11.12 -10.90
C VAL A 107 7.25 9.80 -11.09
N GLN A 108 7.51 9.05 -10.02
CA GLN A 108 8.14 7.73 -10.12
C GLN A 108 7.27 6.74 -10.90
N ILE A 109 5.96 6.74 -10.65
CA ILE A 109 4.99 5.91 -11.40
C ILE A 109 5.00 6.29 -12.89
N ILE A 110 4.97 7.58 -13.21
CA ILE A 110 5.04 8.08 -14.60
C ILE A 110 6.33 7.61 -15.29
N ASN A 111 7.47 7.70 -14.60
CA ASN A 111 8.74 7.27 -15.15
C ASN A 111 8.79 5.76 -15.41
N GLU A 112 8.23 4.95 -14.52
CA GLU A 112 8.10 3.50 -14.74
C GLU A 112 7.22 3.18 -15.95
N ILE A 113 6.11 3.90 -16.12
CA ILE A 113 5.24 3.76 -17.31
C ILE A 113 6.04 4.08 -18.58
N ARG A 114 6.82 5.17 -18.59
CA ARG A 114 7.68 5.56 -19.72
C ARG A 114 8.74 4.51 -20.04
N ILE A 115 9.43 3.98 -19.02
CA ILE A 115 10.45 2.95 -19.17
C ILE A 115 9.81 1.65 -19.72
N ASN A 116 8.67 1.25 -19.16
CA ASN A 116 7.94 0.06 -19.62
C ASN A 116 7.44 0.22 -21.06
N PHE A 117 7.00 1.42 -21.44
CA PHE A 117 6.62 1.73 -22.81
C PHE A 117 7.83 1.63 -23.75
N ALA A 118 8.97 2.23 -23.40
CA ALA A 118 10.20 2.13 -24.18
C ALA A 118 10.66 0.68 -24.34
N ARG A 119 10.61 -0.13 -23.28
CA ARG A 119 10.92 -1.57 -23.33
C ARG A 119 10.00 -2.30 -24.31
N LYS A 120 8.68 -2.09 -24.21
CA LYS A 120 7.73 -2.69 -25.16
C LYS A 120 8.04 -2.28 -26.60
N GLN A 121 8.35 -1.00 -26.84
CA GLN A 121 8.72 -0.55 -28.19
C GLN A 121 9.95 -1.30 -28.71
N LEU A 122 10.99 -1.48 -27.89
CA LEU A 122 12.20 -2.22 -28.24
C LEU A 122 11.92 -3.71 -28.52
N GLU A 123 11.02 -4.34 -27.76
CA GLU A 123 10.64 -5.76 -27.94
C GLU A 123 9.81 -6.00 -29.22
N ILE A 124 9.01 -5.02 -29.64
CA ILE A 124 8.16 -5.13 -30.84
C ILE A 124 8.96 -4.79 -32.11
N THR A 125 10.06 -4.05 -31.99
CA THR A 125 10.93 -3.72 -33.11
C THR A 125 12.08 -4.71 -33.28
N ASN A 126 11.93 -5.68 -34.18
CA ASN A 126 13.05 -6.24 -34.95
C ASN A 126 13.60 -5.19 -35.95
N TYR A 127 13.86 -3.96 -35.50
CA TYR A 127 14.47 -2.91 -36.32
C TYR A 127 15.81 -2.50 -35.72
N SER A 128 16.83 -2.54 -36.59
CA SER A 128 18.23 -2.43 -36.19
C SER A 128 18.50 -1.09 -35.49
N VAL A 129 19.42 -1.12 -34.53
CA VAL A 129 19.95 0.02 -33.75
C VAL A 129 20.26 1.26 -34.61
N THR A 130 20.49 1.06 -35.91
CA THR A 130 20.73 2.08 -36.93
C THR A 130 19.54 3.03 -37.18
N ASP A 131 18.28 2.56 -37.11
CA ASP A 131 17.09 3.39 -37.38
C ASP A 131 16.72 4.31 -36.19
N ILE A 132 17.07 3.89 -34.97
CA ILE A 132 16.85 4.66 -33.74
C ILE A 132 17.80 5.86 -33.68
N ALA A 133 19.03 5.73 -34.18
CA ALA A 133 19.99 6.84 -34.25
C ALA A 133 19.55 7.95 -35.23
N LEU A 134 18.80 7.60 -36.28
CA LEU A 134 18.29 8.58 -37.25
C LEU A 134 17.10 9.40 -36.71
N ARG A 135 16.36 8.85 -35.72
CA ARG A 135 15.15 9.49 -35.15
C ARG A 135 15.46 10.42 -33.94
N ILE A 136 16.68 10.39 -33.40
CA ILE A 136 17.07 11.14 -32.18
C ILE A 136 17.89 12.42 -32.51
N ARG A 137 18.18 12.74 -33.79
CA ARG A 137 18.73 14.05 -34.17
C ARG A 137 17.62 15.01 -34.60
N LEU A 138 17.48 16.12 -33.84
CA LEU A 138 16.81 17.40 -34.12
C LEU A 138 15.56 17.37 -35.02
#